data_AF-V5GCM1-F1
#
_entry.id   AF-V5GCM1-F1
#
_cell.length_a   1.000
_cell.length_b   1.000
_cell.length_c   1.000
_cell.angle_alpha   90.00
_cell.angle_beta   90.00
_cell.angle_gamma   90.00
#
_symmetry.space_group_name_H-M   'P 1'
#
loop_
_entity.id
_entity.type
_entity.pdbx_description
1 polymer ?
#
loop_
_entity_poly.entity_id
_entity_poly.type
_entity_poly.pdbx_seq_one_letter_code
_entity_poly.pdbx_strand_id
1 'polypeptide(L)'
;KHPVNSAESGDYWRILLPGRYNLTVAARGYESYTSEITIPKSGYLQYNITLMKDDPLHWASAYDFGNGENQYNPKYHSDEEVYAQLADFENRYPGVAKFEGGDNYVSMAIHWLEISKDVEGDDEPKFHVAVMGNLFATQPIGREISLYLARHLLTGYVIGG
;
A
#
# COMPACT_ATOMS: atom_id res chain seq x y z
N LYS A 1 -28.22 -12.15 -6.12
CA LYS A 1 -27.26 -11.23 -6.80
C LYS A 1 -27.81 -10.96 -8.20
N HIS A 2 -28.13 -9.72 -8.54
CA HIS A 2 -28.69 -9.37 -9.87
C HIS A 2 -27.77 -8.33 -10.51
N PRO A 3 -26.85 -8.75 -11.40
CA PRO A 3 -25.99 -7.82 -12.14
C PRO A 3 -26.85 -7.06 -13.16
N VAL A 4 -26.56 -5.76 -13.30
CA VAL A 4 -27.18 -4.91 -14.31
C VAL A 4 -26.10 -4.02 -14.90
N ASN A 5 -26.17 -3.77 -16.20
CA ASN A 5 -25.21 -2.94 -16.91
C ASN A 5 -25.71 -1.49 -16.99
N SER A 6 -24.79 -0.54 -16.97
CA SER A 6 -25.09 0.89 -17.20
C SER A 6 -25.45 1.17 -18.66
N ALA A 7 -26.00 2.36 -18.92
CA ALA A 7 -26.09 2.92 -20.25
C ALA A 7 -24.69 3.23 -20.82
N GLU A 8 -24.62 3.54 -22.12
CA GLU A 8 -23.38 3.90 -22.82
C GLU A 8 -22.66 5.11 -22.20
N SER A 9 -23.43 6.07 -21.66
CA SER A 9 -22.94 7.23 -20.91
C SER A 9 -22.56 6.94 -19.45
N GLY A 10 -22.80 5.72 -18.95
CA GLY A 10 -22.56 5.34 -17.56
C GLY A 10 -23.76 5.55 -16.62
N ASP A 11 -24.87 6.10 -17.11
CA ASP A 11 -26.07 6.32 -16.30
C ASP A 11 -26.78 5.00 -15.95
N TYR A 12 -27.30 4.92 -14.73
CA TYR A 12 -28.02 3.74 -14.24
C TYR A 12 -29.10 4.12 -13.22
N TRP A 13 -30.27 3.49 -13.32
CA TRP A 13 -31.37 3.67 -12.38
C TRP A 13 -31.89 2.31 -11.91
N ARG A 14 -32.12 2.17 -10.60
CA ARG A 14 -32.71 0.98 -9.99
C ARG A 14 -33.71 1.35 -8.92
N ILE A 15 -34.90 0.77 -8.99
CA ILE A 15 -35.91 0.89 -7.95
C ILE A 15 -35.55 -0.09 -6.83
N LEU A 16 -35.40 0.42 -5.62
CA LEU A 16 -35.12 -0.33 -4.41
C LEU A 16 -36.11 0.07 -3.32
N LEU A 17 -36.40 -0.87 -2.42
CA LEU A 17 -37.15 -0.55 -1.20
C LEU A 17 -36.27 0.28 -0.26
N PRO A 18 -36.86 1.06 0.66
CA PRO A 18 -36.10 1.76 1.69
C PRO A 18 -35.28 0.78 2.53
N GLY A 19 -33.99 1.08 2.72
CA GLY A 19 -33.08 0.18 3.41
C GLY A 19 -31.61 0.46 3.13
N ARG A 20 -30.73 -0.33 3.77
CA ARG A 20 -29.28 -0.29 3.55
C ARG A 20 -28.85 -1.34 2.55
N TYR A 21 -27.97 -0.96 1.63
CA TYR A 21 -27.47 -1.82 0.56
C TYR A 21 -25.98 -1.59 0.34
N ASN A 22 -25.26 -2.64 -0.03
CA ASN A 22 -23.92 -2.52 -0.59
C ASN A 22 -24.02 -2.36 -2.10
N LEU A 23 -23.68 -1.17 -2.59
CA LEU A 23 -23.59 -0.86 -4.01
C LEU A 23 -22.17 -1.18 -4.50
N THR A 24 -22.03 -2.13 -5.42
CA THR A 24 -20.77 -2.40 -6.13
C THR A 24 -20.91 -1.95 -7.58
N VAL A 25 -20.00 -1.09 -8.03
CA VAL A 25 -19.88 -0.64 -9.43
C VAL A 25 -18.57 -1.15 -9.99
N ALA A 26 -18.60 -1.75 -11.17
CA ALA A 26 -17.42 -2.32 -11.81
C ALA A 26 -17.49 -2.09 -13.32
N ALA A 27 -16.34 -1.82 -13.93
CA ALA A 27 -16.16 -1.72 -15.37
C ALA A 27 -14.85 -2.41 -15.77
N ARG A 28 -14.78 -2.92 -17.01
CA ARG A 28 -13.57 -3.57 -17.51
C ARG A 28 -12.42 -2.56 -17.57
N GLY A 29 -11.27 -2.89 -16.97
CA GLY A 29 -10.09 -2.02 -16.92
C GLY A 29 -10.16 -0.92 -15.86
N TYR A 30 -11.06 -1.06 -14.88
CA TYR A 30 -11.22 -0.15 -13.75
C TYR A 30 -11.35 -0.96 -12.45
N GLU A 31 -10.85 -0.40 -11.34
CA GLU A 31 -11.05 -0.98 -10.02
C GLU A 31 -12.52 -0.92 -9.62
N SER A 32 -13.06 -2.02 -9.07
CA SER A 32 -14.43 -2.04 -8.60
C SER A 32 -14.57 -1.20 -7.32
N TYR A 33 -15.58 -0.36 -7.27
CA TYR A 33 -15.90 0.43 -6.08
C TYR A 33 -17.09 -0.16 -5.35
N THR A 34 -17.00 -0.33 -4.02
CA THR A 34 -18.11 -0.76 -3.18
C THR A 34 -18.35 0.24 -2.04
N SER A 35 -19.61 0.63 -1.84
CA SER A 35 -20.03 1.53 -0.76
C SER A 35 -21.38 1.13 -0.17
N GLU A 36 -21.57 1.34 1.12
CA GLU A 36 -22.87 1.20 1.77
C GLU A 36 -23.72 2.45 1.50
N ILE A 37 -24.89 2.25 0.90
CA ILE A 37 -25.85 3.31 0.61
C ILE A 37 -27.15 3.08 1.39
N THR A 38 -27.83 4.16 1.75
CA THR A 38 -29.15 4.11 2.40
C THR A 38 -30.21 4.69 1.46
N ILE A 39 -31.17 3.87 1.07
CA ILE A 39 -32.32 4.29 0.27
C ILE A 39 -33.38 4.89 1.20
N PRO A 40 -33.80 6.16 0.99
CA PRO A 40 -34.75 6.83 1.86
C PRO A 40 -36.16 6.23 1.75
N LYS A 41 -37.00 6.46 2.76
CA LYS A 41 -38.40 6.00 2.77
C LYS A 41 -39.26 6.59 1.65
N SER A 42 -38.86 7.75 1.13
CA SER A 42 -39.52 8.47 0.03
C SER A 42 -38.49 9.23 -0.80
N GLY A 43 -38.76 9.40 -2.09
CA GLY A 43 -37.88 10.13 -3.01
C GLY A 43 -36.88 9.21 -3.71
N TYR A 44 -35.70 9.74 -4.01
CA TYR A 44 -34.62 9.04 -4.70
C TYR A 44 -33.26 9.32 -4.04
N LEU A 45 -32.30 8.44 -4.31
CA LEU A 45 -30.89 8.67 -4.03
C LEU A 45 -30.17 8.84 -5.36
N GLN A 46 -29.48 9.97 -5.54
CA GLN A 46 -28.50 10.13 -6.60
C GLN A 46 -27.10 9.91 -6.01
N TYR A 47 -26.31 9.06 -6.64
CA TYR A 47 -24.99 8.70 -6.15
C TYR A 47 -24.01 8.65 -7.33
N ASN A 48 -23.09 9.62 -7.38
CA ASN A 48 -22.15 9.78 -8.48
C ASN A 48 -20.82 9.12 -8.10
N ILE A 49 -20.28 8.28 -8.98
CA ILE A 49 -19.02 7.56 -8.77
C ILE A 49 -18.16 7.73 -10.03
N THR A 50 -16.86 7.93 -9.84
CA THR A 50 -15.85 7.81 -10.89
C THR A 50 -14.94 6.64 -10.52
N LEU A 51 -14.89 5.61 -11.38
CA LEU A 51 -13.98 4.49 -11.15
C LEU A 51 -12.55 4.88 -11.52
N MET A 52 -11.59 4.40 -10.74
CA MET A 52 -10.17 4.53 -11.05
C MET A 52 -9.78 3.46 -12.07
N LYS A 53 -8.92 3.81 -13.04
CA LYS A 53 -8.40 2.82 -13.97
C LYS A 53 -7.60 1.78 -13.21
N ASP A 54 -7.76 0.53 -13.62
CA ASP A 54 -6.94 -0.59 -13.16
C ASP A 54 -5.63 -0.56 -13.96
N ASP A 55 -4.82 0.46 -13.69
CA ASP A 55 -3.48 0.61 -14.24
C ASP A 55 -2.47 0.90 -13.13
N PRO A 56 -1.19 0.57 -13.36
CA PRO A 56 -0.20 0.62 -12.28
C PRO A 56 0.06 2.04 -11.73
N LEU A 57 -0.17 3.08 -12.55
CA LEU A 57 -0.01 4.47 -12.11
C LEU A 57 -1.14 4.88 -11.14
N HIS A 58 -2.38 4.52 -11.44
CA HIS A 58 -3.51 4.78 -10.55
C HIS A 58 -3.39 3.99 -9.25
N TRP A 59 -2.95 2.72 -9.32
CA TRP A 59 -2.71 1.93 -8.11
C TRP A 59 -1.66 2.59 -7.21
N ALA A 60 -0.50 2.98 -7.76
CA ALA A 60 0.55 3.64 -6.97
C ALA A 60 0.07 4.97 -6.38
N SER A 61 -0.73 5.75 -7.11
CA SER A 61 -1.31 6.99 -6.59
C SER A 61 -2.29 6.73 -5.43
N ALA A 62 -3.13 5.70 -5.53
CA ALA A 62 -4.19 5.46 -4.55
C ALA A 62 -3.71 4.68 -3.32
N TYR A 63 -2.77 3.74 -3.51
CA TYR A 63 -2.37 2.76 -2.48
C TYR A 63 -0.89 2.80 -2.13
N ASP A 64 -0.06 3.57 -2.83
CA ASP A 64 1.37 3.73 -2.52
C ASP A 64 1.78 5.20 -2.44
N PHE A 65 0.84 6.05 -2.04
CA PHE A 65 1.07 7.49 -1.79
C PHE A 65 1.63 8.27 -2.99
N GLY A 66 1.46 7.78 -4.22
CA GLY A 66 2.06 8.39 -5.41
C GLY A 66 3.56 8.15 -5.54
N ASN A 67 4.11 7.16 -4.82
CA ASN A 67 5.52 6.81 -4.91
C ASN A 67 5.84 6.15 -6.25
N GLY A 68 6.35 6.94 -7.18
CA GLY A 68 6.74 6.47 -8.49
C GLY A 68 7.92 5.49 -8.48
N GLU A 69 8.73 5.45 -7.43
CA GLU A 69 9.94 4.60 -7.42
C GLU A 69 9.61 3.11 -7.38
N ASN A 70 8.57 2.71 -6.65
CA ASN A 70 8.11 1.32 -6.60
C ASN A 70 7.51 0.85 -7.94
N GLN A 71 7.00 1.79 -8.75
CA GLN A 71 6.21 1.49 -9.94
C GLN A 71 6.97 1.67 -11.27
N TYR A 72 7.83 2.69 -11.36
CA TYR A 72 8.47 3.10 -12.61
C TYR A 72 9.90 2.59 -12.77
N ASN A 73 10.52 2.10 -11.70
CA ASN A 73 11.86 1.53 -11.76
C ASN A 73 11.96 0.16 -11.06
N PRO A 74 11.08 -0.81 -11.40
CA PRO A 74 11.20 -2.14 -10.82
C PRO A 74 12.49 -2.79 -11.33
N LYS A 75 13.41 -3.05 -10.41
CA LYS A 75 14.67 -3.74 -10.70
C LYS A 75 14.98 -4.73 -9.60
N TYR A 76 15.78 -5.74 -9.94
CA TYR A 76 16.39 -6.60 -8.95
C TYR A 76 17.66 -5.94 -8.45
N HIS A 77 17.72 -5.64 -7.15
CA HIS A 77 18.88 -5.01 -6.53
C HIS A 77 19.96 -6.06 -6.24
N SER A 78 21.24 -5.74 -6.33
CA SER A 78 22.28 -6.53 -5.67
C SER A 78 22.20 -6.36 -4.16
N ASP A 79 22.87 -7.21 -3.37
CA ASP A 79 22.89 -7.05 -1.91
C ASP A 79 23.53 -5.70 -1.52
N GLU A 80 24.57 -5.26 -2.23
CA GLU A 80 25.19 -3.94 -2.05
C GLU A 80 24.19 -2.80 -2.32
N GLU A 81 23.38 -2.91 -3.38
CA GLU A 81 22.36 -1.91 -3.69
C GLU A 81 21.23 -1.91 -2.65
N VAL A 82 20.84 -3.08 -2.12
CA VAL A 82 19.87 -3.18 -1.02
C VAL A 82 20.41 -2.45 0.20
N TYR A 83 21.66 -2.72 0.62
CA TYR A 83 22.24 -2.07 1.79
C TYR A 83 22.37 -0.56 1.61
N ALA A 84 22.71 -0.11 0.40
CA ALA A 84 22.72 1.32 0.07
C ALA A 84 21.31 1.94 0.21
N GLN A 85 20.25 1.24 -0.19
CA GLN A 85 18.86 1.71 0.00
C GLN A 85 18.46 1.73 1.49
N LEU A 86 18.82 0.71 2.27
CA LEU A 86 18.49 0.67 3.70
C LEU A 86 19.21 1.79 4.47
N ALA A 87 20.48 2.04 4.15
CA ALA A 87 21.22 3.18 4.69
C ALA A 87 20.60 4.53 4.24
N ASP A 88 20.14 4.65 2.99
CA ASP A 88 19.42 5.84 2.52
C ASP A 88 18.12 6.08 3.31
N PHE A 89 17.38 5.02 3.65
CA PHE A 89 16.19 5.14 4.49
C PHE A 89 16.49 5.68 5.88
N GLU A 90 17.50 5.18 6.57
CA GLU A 90 17.93 5.74 7.86
C GLU A 90 18.29 7.23 7.74
N ASN A 91 19.06 7.59 6.72
CA ASN A 91 19.47 8.98 6.49
C ASN A 91 18.29 9.92 6.21
N ARG A 92 17.29 9.44 5.47
CA ARG A 92 16.11 10.24 5.07
C ARG A 92 15.03 10.33 6.15
N TYR A 93 14.96 9.33 7.03
CA TYR A 93 13.93 9.22 8.08
C TYR A 93 14.58 9.06 9.46
N PRO A 94 15.40 10.03 9.91
CA PRO A 94 16.10 9.93 11.18
C PRO A 94 15.12 9.79 12.35
N GLY A 95 15.41 8.88 13.29
CA GLY A 95 14.55 8.58 14.45
C GLY A 95 13.35 7.68 14.14
N VAL A 96 13.10 7.37 12.87
CA VAL A 96 11.99 6.50 12.42
C VAL A 96 12.49 5.24 11.73
N ALA A 97 13.60 5.35 11.02
CA ALA A 97 14.28 4.24 10.37
C ALA A 97 15.70 4.09 10.94
N LYS A 98 16.12 2.86 11.18
CA LYS A 98 17.49 2.54 11.62
C LYS A 98 18.00 1.31 10.88
N PHE A 99 19.14 1.42 10.21
CA PHE A 99 19.73 0.30 9.49
C PHE A 99 20.82 -0.36 10.33
N GLU A 100 20.66 -1.65 10.61
CA GLU A 100 21.61 -2.44 11.38
C GLU A 100 22.43 -3.30 10.41
N GLY A 101 23.60 -2.78 10.04
CA GLY A 101 24.45 -3.30 8.95
C GLY A 101 25.78 -3.93 9.40
N GLY A 102 26.04 -3.99 10.71
CA GLY A 102 27.31 -4.52 11.23
C GLY A 102 27.71 -4.04 12.61
N ASP A 103 26.87 -3.28 13.30
CA ASP A 103 27.13 -2.70 14.62
C ASP A 103 27.23 -3.74 15.76
N ASN A 104 26.78 -4.97 15.53
CA ASN A 104 26.82 -6.07 16.49
C ASN A 104 26.98 -7.44 15.81
N TYR A 105 27.26 -8.49 16.60
CA TYR A 105 27.49 -9.84 16.08
C TYR A 105 26.35 -10.39 15.23
N VAL A 106 25.10 -10.01 15.51
CA VAL A 106 23.93 -10.45 14.74
C VAL A 106 23.83 -9.65 13.45
N SER A 107 23.98 -8.32 13.52
CA SER A 107 23.93 -7.46 12.33
C SER A 107 25.07 -7.74 11.36
N MET A 108 26.23 -8.22 11.83
CA MET A 108 27.29 -8.75 10.95
C MET A 108 26.88 -9.97 10.10
N ALA A 109 25.88 -10.74 10.53
CA ALA A 109 25.42 -11.95 9.84
C ALA A 109 24.09 -11.75 9.11
N ILE A 110 23.22 -10.90 9.64
CA ILE A 110 21.88 -10.62 9.11
C ILE A 110 21.69 -9.12 9.17
N HIS A 111 21.60 -8.46 8.02
CA HIS A 111 21.28 -7.03 8.00
C HIS A 111 19.76 -6.82 8.03
N TRP A 112 19.29 -5.83 8.78
CA TRP A 112 17.87 -5.45 8.80
C TRP A 112 17.68 -3.95 8.92
N LEU A 113 16.48 -3.51 8.53
CA LEU A 113 16.01 -2.16 8.77
C LEU A 113 14.91 -2.21 9.83
N GLU A 114 15.09 -1.49 10.92
CA GLU A 114 14.05 -1.23 11.89
C GLU A 114 13.24 0.00 11.46
N ILE A 115 11.92 -0.09 11.51
CA ILE A 115 11.00 1.03 11.27
C ILE A 115 10.06 1.13 12.48
N SER A 116 10.09 2.26 13.17
CA SER A 116 9.27 2.55 14.35
C SER A 116 8.98 4.04 14.42
N LYS A 117 7.95 4.46 15.16
CA LYS A 117 7.74 5.90 15.44
C LYS A 117 8.93 6.52 16.18
N ASP A 118 9.63 5.70 16.95
CA ASP A 118 10.79 6.07 17.74
C ASP A 118 11.67 4.82 17.86
N VAL A 119 12.78 4.80 17.10
CA VAL A 119 13.77 3.71 17.06
C VAL A 119 14.85 3.85 18.14
N GLU A 120 14.94 5.01 18.80
CA GLU A 120 15.91 5.25 19.88
C GLU A 120 15.27 5.15 21.27
N GLY A 121 13.97 5.36 21.36
CA GLY A 121 13.20 5.31 22.59
C GLY A 121 12.90 3.89 23.07
N ASP A 122 12.28 3.83 24.25
CA ASP A 122 11.99 2.58 24.95
C ASP A 122 11.04 1.68 24.15
N ASP A 123 11.20 0.36 24.33
CA ASP A 123 10.61 -0.64 23.44
C ASP A 123 9.19 -1.07 23.88
N GLU A 124 8.77 -0.69 25.08
CA GLU A 124 7.50 -1.14 25.66
C GLU A 124 6.35 -0.11 25.55
N PRO A 125 5.12 -0.51 25.16
CA PRO A 125 4.66 -1.83 24.67
C PRO A 125 4.45 -1.81 23.15
N LYS A 126 5.52 -1.67 22.36
CA LYS A 126 5.40 -1.71 20.90
C LYS A 126 5.20 -3.17 20.44
N PHE A 127 4.45 -3.36 19.36
CA PHE A 127 4.29 -4.68 18.74
C PHE A 127 5.35 -4.85 17.65
N HIS A 128 6.06 -5.99 17.66
CA HIS A 128 7.13 -6.26 16.72
C HIS A 128 6.66 -7.18 15.60
N VAL A 129 6.91 -6.78 14.36
CA VAL A 129 6.68 -7.59 13.15
C VAL A 129 7.98 -7.67 12.39
N ALA A 130 8.43 -8.90 12.10
CA ALA A 130 9.56 -9.14 11.22
C ALA A 130 9.07 -9.58 9.84
N VAL A 131 9.48 -8.86 8.80
CA VAL A 131 9.31 -9.24 7.40
C VAL A 131 10.67 -9.65 6.86
N MET A 132 10.82 -10.92 6.50
CA MET A 132 12.07 -11.46 5.95
C MET A 132 11.90 -11.79 4.48
N GLY A 133 12.63 -11.08 3.63
CA GLY A 133 12.86 -11.44 2.25
C GLY A 133 14.06 -12.36 2.08
N ASN A 134 14.24 -12.92 0.88
CA ASN A 134 15.50 -13.55 0.46
C ASN A 134 15.92 -14.83 1.23
N LEU A 135 14.98 -15.62 1.74
CA LEU A 135 15.27 -16.92 2.38
C LEU A 135 15.98 -17.91 1.44
N PHE A 136 15.82 -17.72 0.13
CA PHE A 136 16.53 -18.45 -0.91
C PHE A 136 17.10 -17.44 -1.91
N ALA A 137 18.42 -17.46 -2.13
CA ALA A 137 19.11 -16.53 -3.03
C ALA A 137 18.62 -16.58 -4.50
N THR A 138 17.89 -17.63 -4.88
CA THR A 138 17.26 -17.79 -6.20
C THR A 138 15.85 -17.15 -6.28
N GLN A 139 15.34 -16.57 -5.19
CA GLN A 139 14.01 -15.95 -5.11
C GLN A 139 14.11 -14.44 -4.80
N PRO A 140 14.56 -13.64 -5.77
CA PRO A 140 14.82 -12.21 -5.54
C PRO A 140 13.55 -11.41 -5.25
N ILE A 141 12.36 -11.94 -5.56
CA ILE A 141 11.10 -11.21 -5.42
C ILE A 141 10.77 -10.83 -3.97
N GLY A 142 11.07 -11.70 -3.00
CA GLY A 142 10.81 -11.41 -1.58
C GLY A 142 11.67 -10.26 -1.06
N ARG A 143 12.88 -10.12 -1.61
CA ARG A 143 13.78 -9.01 -1.31
C ARG A 143 13.24 -7.69 -1.84
N GLU A 144 12.81 -7.66 -3.10
CA GLU A 144 12.24 -6.45 -3.70
C GLU A 144 10.94 -6.04 -3.02
N ILE A 145 10.06 -7.00 -2.69
CA ILE A 145 8.83 -6.72 -1.94
C ILE A 145 9.14 -6.09 -0.57
N SER A 146 10.17 -6.57 0.13
CA SER A 146 10.57 -6.01 1.42
C SER A 146 11.08 -4.57 1.29
N LEU A 147 11.84 -4.26 0.25
CA LEU A 147 12.28 -2.89 -0.05
C LEU A 147 11.10 -1.96 -0.38
N TYR A 148 10.15 -2.43 -1.20
CA TYR A 148 8.96 -1.64 -1.56
C TYR A 148 8.06 -1.38 -0.35
N LEU A 149 7.88 -2.40 0.50
CA LEU A 149 7.14 -2.26 1.74
C LEU A 149 7.80 -1.26 2.68
N ALA A 150 9.12 -1.32 2.87
CA ALA A 150 9.84 -0.35 3.69
C ALA A 150 9.62 1.09 3.18
N ARG A 151 9.79 1.30 1.87
CA ARG A 151 9.57 2.61 1.23
C ARG A 151 8.13 3.09 1.40
N HIS A 152 7.15 2.20 1.21
CA HIS A 152 5.73 2.48 1.41
C HIS A 152 5.44 2.94 2.84
N LEU A 153 5.90 2.18 3.84
CA LEU A 153 5.65 2.48 5.26
C LEU A 153 6.26 3.83 5.68
N LEU A 154 7.50 4.10 5.26
CA LEU A 154 8.19 5.36 5.56
C LEU A 154 7.53 6.56 4.87
N THR A 155 7.09 6.40 3.62
CA THR A 155 6.37 7.46 2.89
C THR A 155 5.01 7.74 3.55
N GLY A 156 4.28 6.68 3.92
CA GLY A 156 3.01 6.77 4.64
C GLY A 156 3.13 7.43 6.00
N TYR A 157 4.22 7.16 6.74
CA TYR A 157 4.51 7.83 8.02
C TYR A 157 4.63 9.36 7.86
N VAL A 158 5.30 9.83 6.80
CA VAL A 158 5.44 11.28 6.55
C VAL A 158 4.13 11.94 6.15
N ILE A 159 3.26 11.25 5.40
CA ILE A 159 2.00 11.82 4.89
C ILE A 159 0.88 11.75 5.93
N GLY A 160 0.84 10.68 6.73
CA GLY A 160 -0.19 10.44 7.74
C GLY A 160 0.17 10.85 9.16
N GLY A 161 1.43 11.19 9.43
CA GLY A 161 1.95 11.62 10.73
C GLY A 161 1.68 13.07 11.07
#